data_AF-A0A9D7Y106-F1
#
_entry.id   AF-A0A9D7Y106-F1
#
_cell.length_a   1.000
_cell.length_b   1.000
_cell.length_c   1.000
_cell.angle_alpha   90.00
_cell.angle_beta   90.00
_cell.angle_gamma   90.00
#
_symmetry.space_group_name_H-M   'P 1'
#
loop_
_entity.id
_entity.type
_entity.pdbx_description
1 polymer ?
#
loop_
_entity_poly.entity_id
_entity_poly.type
_entity_poly.pdbx_seq_one_letter_code
_entity_poly.pdbx_strand_id
1 'polypeptide(L)'
;MGSADRDVSRVAIVGAGPSGLFAAQSLVGQSEFPVQVDLIDRLPTPYGLLRYGVAPDHTSIKSVANALARTFDSSGVRFIGNVELGRDISREQLLAAYDAVVYAAGAAEDAQLGVPGEDLAGSRSAREFVAWYSGHPDAPAQDLGGVRTAAVIGVGNVAVDVARVLAKTADSLEVTDMPPAVLAELHRHQADDIHVIARRGPQHAAFTTVELRELVHTPGLAVSVNEDAFDGIPDDLERRPKANVEILREAAAKVVENPRRRLHFWFWRKPIAIEGDGRVEALVLERTRLDEAGKVVGTGETQRLETELVLRSIGYRSTALAGVPFDERAAVIPNVEGRIVGADGEVLPREYVVGWIKRGPTGVIGTNKSDASQTVRHLVADLVAARADDGGAAGWVTGADRPDLLTALAEQGHEVISLDGWRAIDAAEIARGAALGRDRTKLDTWSGLLDAGRLDPA
;
A
#
# COMPACT_ATOMS: atom_id res chain seq x y z
N MET A 1 25.17 26.21 -30.50
CA MET A 1 24.73 25.06 -29.69
C MET A 1 23.91 25.56 -28.51
N GLY A 2 22.67 26.02 -28.71
CA GLY A 2 21.95 26.72 -27.62
C GLY A 2 20.43 26.77 -27.70
N SER A 3 19.76 25.85 -28.44
CA SER A 3 18.29 25.82 -28.47
C SER A 3 17.65 24.46 -28.24
N ALA A 4 18.42 23.35 -28.21
CA ALA A 4 17.83 22.01 -28.09
C ALA A 4 17.38 21.65 -26.66
N ASP A 5 18.00 22.24 -25.63
CA ASP A 5 17.73 21.93 -24.23
C ASP A 5 16.54 22.72 -23.63
N ARG A 6 15.88 23.56 -24.45
CA ARG A 6 14.66 24.29 -24.08
C ARG A 6 13.36 23.53 -24.41
N ASP A 7 13.44 22.42 -25.16
CA ASP A 7 12.26 21.76 -25.71
C ASP A 7 11.68 20.63 -24.84
N VAL A 8 12.42 20.14 -23.83
CA VAL A 8 11.98 19.00 -23.01
C VAL A 8 11.60 19.45 -21.60
N SER A 9 10.33 19.25 -21.21
CA SER A 9 9.94 19.41 -19.80
C SER A 9 10.53 18.30 -18.94
N ARG A 10 11.06 18.61 -17.76
CA ARG A 10 11.47 17.62 -16.76
C ARG A 10 10.48 17.61 -15.60
N VAL A 11 9.92 16.46 -15.30
CA VAL A 11 8.98 16.28 -14.18
C VAL A 11 9.56 15.26 -13.20
N ALA A 12 9.66 15.62 -11.92
CA ALA A 12 9.97 14.67 -10.86
C ALA A 12 8.67 14.06 -10.32
N ILE A 13 8.69 12.75 -10.07
CA ILE A 13 7.61 12.04 -9.38
C ILE A 13 8.22 11.37 -8.15
N VAL A 14 7.80 11.78 -6.96
CA VAL A 14 8.27 11.23 -5.68
C VAL A 14 7.36 10.07 -5.27
N GLY A 15 7.82 8.84 -5.51
CA GLY A 15 7.14 7.58 -5.26
C GLY A 15 6.90 6.81 -6.57
N ALA A 16 7.47 5.61 -6.68
CA ALA A 16 7.37 4.70 -7.82
C ALA A 16 6.29 3.62 -7.64
N GLY A 17 5.29 3.88 -6.78
CA GLY A 17 4.08 3.05 -6.66
C GLY A 17 3.12 3.19 -7.85
N PRO A 18 1.96 2.52 -7.83
CA PRO A 18 1.02 2.53 -8.96
C PRO A 18 0.58 3.93 -9.39
N SER A 19 0.29 4.85 -8.45
CA SER A 19 -0.11 6.22 -8.78
C SER A 19 0.99 7.01 -9.47
N GLY A 20 2.25 6.88 -9.01
CA GLY A 20 3.40 7.53 -9.64
C GLY A 20 3.66 6.98 -11.04
N LEU A 21 3.60 5.66 -11.22
CA LEU A 21 3.74 5.02 -12.52
C LEU A 21 2.60 5.38 -13.48
N PHE A 22 1.34 5.46 -13.03
CA PHE A 22 0.24 5.93 -13.87
C PHE A 22 0.40 7.40 -14.24
N ALA A 23 0.91 8.25 -13.35
CA ALA A 23 1.23 9.64 -13.66
C ALA A 23 2.34 9.73 -14.71
N ALA A 24 3.42 8.95 -14.55
CA ALA A 24 4.50 8.84 -15.54
C ALA A 24 3.97 8.40 -16.91
N GLN A 25 3.17 7.32 -16.97
CA GLN A 25 2.52 6.85 -18.21
C GLN A 25 1.69 7.94 -18.88
N SER A 26 0.90 8.69 -18.09
CA SER A 26 0.06 9.76 -18.62
C SER A 26 0.88 10.94 -19.12
N LEU A 27 2.01 11.25 -18.50
CA LEU A 27 2.93 12.33 -18.90
C LEU A 27 3.68 11.98 -20.18
N VAL A 28 4.25 10.78 -20.30
CA VAL A 28 4.98 10.39 -21.51
C VAL A 28 4.05 10.04 -22.68
N GLY A 29 2.76 9.83 -22.41
CA GLY A 29 1.74 9.52 -23.41
C GLY A 29 1.03 10.73 -24.01
N GLN A 30 1.20 11.94 -23.47
CA GLN A 30 0.64 13.15 -24.08
C GLN A 30 1.51 13.67 -25.23
N SER A 31 0.95 14.53 -26.08
CA SER A 31 1.57 15.02 -27.32
C SER A 31 1.75 16.54 -27.39
N GLU A 32 1.48 17.27 -26.31
CA GLU A 32 1.60 18.73 -26.25
C GLU A 32 3.07 19.16 -26.27
N PHE A 33 3.95 18.40 -25.61
CA PHE A 33 5.39 18.67 -25.56
C PHE A 33 6.20 17.43 -25.20
N PRO A 34 7.49 17.37 -25.58
CA PRO A 34 8.43 16.38 -25.07
C PRO A 34 8.58 16.49 -23.54
N VAL A 35 8.54 15.35 -22.85
CA VAL A 35 8.73 15.29 -21.40
C VAL A 35 9.69 14.17 -21.02
N GLN A 36 10.53 14.46 -20.03
CA GLN A 36 11.35 13.51 -19.31
C GLN A 36 10.85 13.42 -17.87
N VAL A 37 10.63 12.21 -17.38
CA VAL A 37 10.10 11.91 -16.05
C VAL A 37 11.16 11.18 -15.24
N ASP A 38 11.50 11.72 -14.08
CA ASP A 38 12.32 11.02 -13.08
C ASP A 38 11.39 10.49 -11.98
N LEU A 39 11.25 9.16 -11.92
CA LEU A 39 10.58 8.46 -10.82
C LEU A 39 11.59 8.25 -9.71
N ILE A 40 11.42 8.99 -8.62
CA ILE A 40 12.29 8.98 -7.45
C ILE A 40 11.63 8.15 -6.36
N ASP A 41 12.31 7.14 -5.83
CA ASP A 41 11.77 6.30 -4.75
C ASP A 41 12.84 6.07 -3.68
N ARG A 42 12.42 6.05 -2.41
CA ARG A 42 13.30 5.71 -1.31
C ARG A 42 13.79 4.27 -1.39
N LEU A 43 12.99 3.36 -1.94
CA LEU A 43 13.38 1.97 -2.07
C LEU A 43 14.23 1.74 -3.33
N PRO A 44 15.18 0.79 -3.30
CA PRO A 44 15.89 0.32 -4.50
C PRO A 44 14.98 -0.31 -5.56
N THR A 45 13.75 -0.68 -5.16
CA THR A 45 12.80 -1.40 -6.00
C THR A 45 11.53 -0.57 -6.22
N PRO A 46 11.00 -0.46 -7.45
CA PRO A 46 9.77 0.27 -7.73
C PRO A 46 8.53 -0.53 -7.29
N TYR A 47 7.35 -0.02 -7.69
CA TYR A 47 6.02 -0.60 -7.56
C TYR A 47 5.35 -0.43 -6.19
N GLY A 48 6.05 -0.02 -5.13
CA GLY A 48 5.45 0.27 -3.82
C GLY A 48 4.54 -0.86 -3.31
N LEU A 49 3.30 -0.54 -2.93
CA LEU A 49 2.35 -1.55 -2.43
C LEU A 49 1.95 -2.62 -3.46
N LEU A 50 2.19 -2.44 -4.75
CA LEU A 50 2.02 -3.56 -5.69
C LEU A 50 3.04 -4.67 -5.42
N ARG A 51 4.25 -4.33 -4.97
CA ARG A 51 5.30 -5.27 -4.60
C ARG A 51 5.23 -5.69 -3.13
N TYR A 52 4.87 -4.76 -2.24
CA TYR A 52 4.97 -4.93 -0.79
C TYR A 52 3.62 -4.98 -0.03
N GLY A 53 2.50 -4.79 -0.72
CA GLY A 53 1.17 -4.74 -0.13
C GLY A 53 0.17 -5.74 -0.71
N VAL A 54 0.40 -6.21 -1.94
CA VAL A 54 -0.43 -7.27 -2.55
C VAL A 54 0.09 -8.62 -2.09
N ALA A 55 -0.81 -9.46 -1.58
CA ALA A 55 -0.44 -10.77 -1.08
C ALA A 55 0.23 -11.62 -2.18
N PRO A 56 1.37 -12.28 -1.91
CA PRO A 56 2.12 -13.06 -2.91
C PRO A 56 1.34 -14.18 -3.60
N ASP A 57 0.20 -14.60 -3.03
CA ASP A 57 -0.69 -15.62 -3.57
C ASP A 57 -1.76 -15.07 -4.53
N HIS A 58 -1.81 -13.75 -4.75
CA HIS A 58 -2.76 -13.10 -5.66
C HIS A 58 -2.31 -13.16 -7.12
N THR A 59 -2.96 -14.02 -7.89
CA THR A 59 -2.68 -14.15 -9.34
C THR A 59 -3.36 -13.07 -10.20
N SER A 60 -4.43 -12.45 -9.69
CA SER A 60 -5.26 -11.46 -10.40
C SER A 60 -4.51 -10.16 -10.72
N ILE A 61 -3.40 -9.88 -10.02
CA ILE A 61 -2.66 -8.62 -10.17
C ILE A 61 -1.57 -8.65 -11.25
N LYS A 62 -1.23 -9.82 -11.79
CA LYS A 62 -0.14 -9.98 -12.77
C LYS A 62 -0.31 -9.09 -14.01
N SER A 63 -1.54 -8.92 -14.50
CA SER A 63 -1.82 -8.07 -15.67
C SER A 63 -1.55 -6.59 -15.41
N VAL A 64 -1.89 -6.11 -14.20
CA VAL A 64 -1.63 -4.74 -13.76
C VAL A 64 -0.14 -4.52 -13.54
N ALA A 65 0.56 -5.47 -12.93
CA ALA A 65 2.01 -5.41 -12.77
C ALA A 65 2.72 -5.31 -14.12
N ASN A 66 2.35 -6.17 -15.09
CA ASN A 66 2.90 -6.13 -16.44
C ASN A 66 2.59 -4.79 -17.15
N ALA A 67 1.39 -4.23 -16.95
CA ALA A 67 1.03 -2.95 -17.54
C ALA A 67 1.83 -1.79 -16.96
N LEU A 68 2.12 -1.81 -15.66
CA LEU A 68 2.93 -0.80 -14.98
C LEU A 68 4.43 -0.96 -15.28
N ALA A 69 4.92 -2.19 -15.46
CA ALA A 69 6.31 -2.44 -15.85
C ALA A 69 6.67 -1.81 -17.21
N ARG A 70 5.74 -1.82 -18.17
CA ARG A 70 5.93 -1.18 -19.50
C ARG A 70 6.17 0.33 -19.45
N THR A 71 5.91 0.99 -18.32
CA THR A 71 6.25 2.42 -18.15
C THR A 71 7.75 2.66 -18.36
N PHE A 72 8.57 1.70 -17.92
CA PHE A 72 10.02 1.77 -18.01
C PHE A 72 10.57 1.44 -19.42
N ASP A 73 9.71 1.05 -20.36
CA ASP A 73 10.11 0.86 -21.77
C ASP A 73 10.21 2.20 -22.52
N SER A 74 9.64 3.28 -21.95
CA SER A 74 9.74 4.63 -22.51
C SER A 74 11.11 5.24 -22.23
N SER A 75 11.78 5.74 -23.27
CA SER A 75 13.03 6.50 -23.13
C SER A 75 12.85 7.84 -22.38
N GLY A 76 11.60 8.29 -22.21
CA GLY A 76 11.26 9.48 -21.43
C GLY A 76 11.12 9.22 -19.93
N VAL A 77 11.37 8.00 -19.43
CA VAL A 77 11.26 7.65 -18.01
C VAL A 77 12.60 7.16 -17.47
N ARG A 78 13.05 7.75 -16.37
CA ARG A 78 14.17 7.25 -15.57
C ARG A 78 13.68 6.83 -14.18
N PHE A 79 14.25 5.75 -13.66
CA PHE A 79 14.06 5.35 -12.27
C PHE A 79 15.31 5.75 -11.46
N ILE A 80 15.08 6.40 -10.32
CA ILE A 80 16.09 6.84 -9.37
C ILE A 80 15.65 6.31 -8.00
N GLY A 81 16.00 5.05 -7.74
CA GLY A 81 15.74 4.38 -6.45
C GLY A 81 16.82 4.70 -5.41
N ASN A 82 16.55 4.30 -4.16
CA ASN A 82 17.38 4.60 -3.00
C ASN A 82 17.53 6.11 -2.72
N VAL A 83 16.50 6.93 -2.98
CA VAL A 83 16.54 8.38 -2.74
C VAL A 83 15.29 8.84 -1.99
N GLU A 84 15.47 9.39 -0.81
CA GLU A 84 14.41 9.80 0.11
C GLU A 84 14.25 11.33 0.17
N LEU A 85 13.02 11.80 -0.12
CA LEU A 85 12.65 13.20 0.10
C LEU A 85 12.67 13.54 1.60
N GLY A 86 13.37 14.62 1.94
CA GLY A 86 13.57 15.10 3.30
C GLY A 86 14.86 14.62 3.95
N ARG A 87 15.50 13.59 3.39
CA ARG A 87 16.77 13.04 3.87
C ARG A 87 17.91 13.25 2.88
N ASP A 88 17.73 12.75 1.65
CA ASP A 88 18.77 12.78 0.61
C ASP A 88 18.56 13.95 -0.35
N ILE A 89 17.29 14.33 -0.55
CA ILE A 89 16.90 15.47 -1.39
C ILE A 89 15.85 16.31 -0.67
N SER A 90 15.85 17.62 -0.88
CA SER A 90 14.83 18.53 -0.35
C SER A 90 13.78 18.90 -1.41
N ARG A 91 12.62 19.40 -0.96
CA ARG A 91 11.59 19.96 -1.84
C ARG A 91 12.15 21.11 -2.69
N GLU A 92 12.97 21.96 -2.09
CA GLU A 92 13.58 23.11 -2.76
C GLU A 92 14.54 22.65 -3.87
N GLN A 93 15.33 21.61 -3.63
CA GLN A 93 16.20 21.02 -4.65
C GLN A 93 15.39 20.44 -5.82
N LEU A 94 14.27 19.77 -5.54
CA LEU A 94 13.37 19.29 -6.60
C LEU A 94 12.78 20.45 -7.41
N LEU A 95 12.29 21.50 -6.75
CA LEU A 95 11.72 22.67 -7.43
C LEU A 95 12.78 23.49 -8.20
N ALA A 96 14.05 23.41 -7.83
CA ALA A 96 15.15 23.99 -8.59
C ALA A 96 15.49 23.15 -9.84
N ALA A 97 15.39 21.82 -9.76
CA ALA A 97 15.82 20.88 -10.79
C ALA A 97 14.73 20.44 -11.78
N TYR A 98 13.44 20.66 -11.51
CA TYR A 98 12.34 20.14 -12.33
C TYR A 98 11.29 21.19 -12.63
N ASP A 99 10.71 21.15 -13.83
CA ASP A 99 9.61 22.04 -14.23
C ASP A 99 8.36 21.83 -13.36
N ALA A 100 8.08 20.58 -12.97
CA ALA A 100 7.02 20.24 -12.02
C ALA A 100 7.44 19.06 -11.12
N VAL A 101 6.84 19.00 -9.94
CA VAL A 101 7.01 17.92 -8.97
C VAL A 101 5.65 17.30 -8.66
N VAL A 102 5.56 15.97 -8.75
CA VAL A 102 4.36 15.20 -8.41
C VAL A 102 4.67 14.32 -7.20
N TYR A 103 3.94 14.50 -6.10
CA TYR A 103 4.07 13.63 -4.93
C TYR A 103 3.09 12.45 -5.03
N ALA A 104 3.65 11.24 -4.96
CA ALA A 104 2.97 9.96 -5.13
C ALA A 104 3.32 8.98 -3.99
N ALA A 105 3.61 9.50 -2.79
CA ALA A 105 4.14 8.75 -1.65
C ALA A 105 3.19 7.72 -1.02
N GLY A 106 1.92 7.69 -1.42
CA GLY A 106 0.95 6.71 -0.90
C GLY A 106 0.61 6.95 0.58
N ALA A 107 0.39 5.86 1.32
CA ALA A 107 0.14 5.92 2.77
C ALA A 107 0.97 4.84 3.46
N ALA A 108 1.83 5.25 4.40
CA ALA A 108 2.86 4.39 4.99
C ALA A 108 2.58 4.01 6.45
N GLU A 109 1.66 4.70 7.12
CA GLU A 109 1.25 4.46 8.51
C GLU A 109 -0.09 3.72 8.59
N ASP A 110 -0.45 3.30 9.79
CA ASP A 110 -1.71 2.65 10.12
C ASP A 110 -2.63 3.59 10.90
N ALA A 111 -3.94 3.42 10.73
CA ALA A 111 -4.89 4.01 11.65
C ALA A 111 -4.81 3.31 13.01
N GLN A 112 -4.85 4.11 14.09
CA GLN A 112 -4.87 3.61 15.47
C GLN A 112 -6.30 3.27 15.90
N LEU A 113 -6.45 2.23 16.72
CA LEU A 113 -7.71 1.86 17.37
C LEU A 113 -8.10 2.90 18.41
N GLY A 114 -7.11 3.44 19.13
CA GLY A 114 -7.32 4.38 20.23
C GLY A 114 -7.95 3.73 21.45
N VAL A 115 -7.61 2.47 21.74
CA VAL A 115 -8.14 1.70 22.88
C VAL A 115 -7.03 1.34 23.88
N PRO A 116 -7.33 1.19 25.17
CA PRO A 116 -6.36 0.71 26.16
C PRO A 116 -5.73 -0.62 25.73
N GLY A 117 -4.41 -0.75 25.94
CA GLY A 117 -3.62 -1.94 25.60
C GLY A 117 -3.24 -2.09 24.13
N GLU A 118 -3.54 -1.10 23.27
CA GLU A 118 -3.16 -1.14 21.85
C GLU A 118 -1.67 -1.37 21.61
N ASP A 119 -0.80 -0.89 22.50
CA ASP A 119 0.66 -1.01 22.38
C ASP A 119 1.24 -2.28 23.03
N LEU A 120 0.41 -3.20 23.54
CA LEU A 120 0.88 -4.46 24.11
C LEU A 120 1.61 -5.32 23.07
N ALA A 121 2.64 -6.06 23.48
CA ALA A 121 3.32 -7.02 22.63
C ALA A 121 2.31 -8.08 22.12
N GLY A 122 2.23 -8.27 20.80
CA GLY A 122 1.19 -9.11 20.16
C GLY A 122 0.05 -8.29 19.56
N SER A 123 -0.05 -7.00 19.83
CA SER A 123 -0.96 -6.07 19.16
C SER A 123 -0.22 -5.35 18.04
N ARG A 124 -0.42 -5.79 16.80
CA ARG A 124 0.42 -5.43 15.65
C ARG A 124 -0.39 -4.84 14.50
N SER A 125 0.28 -4.12 13.63
CA SER A 125 -0.29 -3.63 12.38
C SER A 125 -0.47 -4.78 11.38
N ALA A 126 -1.65 -4.86 10.76
CA ALA A 126 -1.86 -5.78 9.64
C ALA A 126 -1.03 -5.37 8.42
N ARG A 127 -0.81 -4.07 8.17
CA ARG A 127 0.06 -3.59 7.10
C ARG A 127 1.49 -4.03 7.32
N GLU A 128 2.04 -3.91 8.53
CA GLU A 128 3.40 -4.37 8.82
C GLU A 128 3.53 -5.88 8.66
N PHE A 129 2.50 -6.62 9.06
CA PHE A 129 2.43 -8.05 8.81
C PHE A 129 2.46 -8.37 7.30
N VAL A 130 1.70 -7.62 6.49
CA VAL A 130 1.74 -7.71 5.03
C VAL A 130 3.11 -7.36 4.47
N ALA A 131 3.69 -6.25 4.90
CA ALA A 131 5.00 -5.79 4.47
C ALA A 131 6.08 -6.83 4.79
N TRP A 132 6.01 -7.44 5.98
CA TRP A 132 6.91 -8.51 6.42
C TRP A 132 6.82 -9.73 5.49
N TYR A 133 5.63 -10.31 5.30
CA TYR A 133 5.54 -11.48 4.44
C TYR A 133 5.82 -11.16 2.97
N SER A 134 5.64 -9.89 2.56
CA SER A 134 5.91 -9.43 1.20
C SER A 134 7.38 -9.05 0.98
N GLY A 135 8.24 -9.17 1.99
CA GLY A 135 9.68 -8.94 1.91
C GLY A 135 10.09 -7.46 1.85
N HIS A 136 9.32 -6.57 2.47
CA HIS A 136 9.70 -5.15 2.59
C HIS A 136 10.92 -4.99 3.51
N PRO A 137 11.99 -4.29 3.11
CA PRO A 137 13.26 -4.28 3.84
C PRO A 137 13.20 -3.56 5.20
N ASP A 138 12.24 -2.66 5.40
CA ASP A 138 11.98 -2.04 6.72
C ASP A 138 11.00 -2.81 7.60
N ALA A 139 10.37 -3.88 7.09
CA ALA A 139 9.34 -4.56 7.87
C ALA A 139 9.98 -5.39 8.99
N PRO A 140 9.56 -5.20 10.25
CA PRO A 140 10.09 -6.00 11.35
C PRO A 140 9.64 -7.45 11.21
N ALA A 141 10.52 -8.38 11.57
CA ALA A 141 10.20 -9.79 11.64
C ALA A 141 9.00 -10.02 12.57
N GLN A 142 8.08 -10.89 12.14
CA GLN A 142 6.86 -11.19 12.89
C GLN A 142 7.00 -12.56 13.55
N ASP A 143 7.29 -12.58 14.86
CA ASP A 143 7.31 -13.83 15.64
C ASP A 143 5.87 -14.33 15.84
N LEU A 144 5.59 -15.56 15.40
CA LEU A 144 4.30 -16.24 15.55
C LEU A 144 4.38 -17.39 16.57
N GLY A 145 5.51 -17.53 17.27
CA GLY A 145 5.71 -18.48 18.35
C GLY A 145 4.64 -18.35 19.43
N GLY A 146 4.01 -19.48 19.77
CA GLY A 146 2.98 -19.54 20.81
C GLY A 146 1.61 -18.99 20.42
N VAL A 147 1.44 -18.42 19.22
CA VAL A 147 0.14 -17.94 18.75
C VAL A 147 -0.75 -19.13 18.39
N ARG A 148 -1.89 -19.24 19.09
CA ARG A 148 -2.95 -20.24 18.82
C ARG A 148 -4.20 -19.58 18.26
N THR A 149 -4.50 -18.38 18.74
CA THR A 149 -5.66 -17.59 18.35
C THR A 149 -5.24 -16.20 17.90
N ALA A 150 -5.60 -15.83 16.67
CA ALA A 150 -5.34 -14.51 16.10
C ALA A 150 -6.63 -13.74 15.84
N ALA A 151 -6.71 -12.49 16.30
CA ALA A 151 -7.80 -11.57 16.06
C ALA A 151 -7.42 -10.49 15.03
N VAL A 152 -8.04 -10.51 13.86
CA VAL A 152 -7.90 -9.52 12.80
C VAL A 152 -9.05 -8.51 12.89
N ILE A 153 -8.74 -7.24 13.13
CA ILE A 153 -9.73 -6.18 13.25
C ILE A 153 -9.88 -5.47 11.91
N GLY A 154 -11.06 -5.59 11.28
CA GLY A 154 -11.38 -4.99 10.00
C GLY A 154 -11.95 -6.00 9.01
N VAL A 155 -12.66 -5.49 8.00
CA VAL A 155 -13.30 -6.28 6.93
C VAL A 155 -13.01 -5.70 5.54
N GLY A 156 -11.76 -5.27 5.32
CA GLY A 156 -11.22 -4.93 4.01
C GLY A 156 -10.39 -6.07 3.43
N ASN A 157 -9.86 -5.89 2.21
CA ASN A 157 -9.03 -6.91 1.55
C ASN A 157 -7.78 -7.25 2.36
N VAL A 158 -7.12 -6.27 3.01
CA VAL A 158 -5.95 -6.53 3.85
C VAL A 158 -6.27 -7.47 5.02
N ALA A 159 -7.43 -7.30 5.67
CA ALA A 159 -7.89 -8.19 6.73
C ALA A 159 -8.09 -9.62 6.21
N VAL A 160 -8.69 -9.74 5.02
CA VAL A 160 -8.87 -11.03 4.33
C VAL A 160 -7.54 -11.65 3.95
N ASP A 161 -6.56 -10.86 3.51
CA ASP A 161 -5.23 -11.34 3.11
C ASP A 161 -4.43 -11.88 4.30
N VAL A 162 -4.36 -11.14 5.41
CA VAL A 162 -3.67 -11.62 6.61
C VAL A 162 -4.36 -12.85 7.20
N ALA A 163 -5.70 -12.88 7.21
CA ALA A 163 -6.45 -14.06 7.64
C ALA A 163 -6.18 -15.25 6.71
N ARG A 164 -6.07 -15.04 5.40
CA ARG A 164 -5.80 -16.11 4.42
C ARG A 164 -4.39 -16.65 4.55
N VAL A 165 -3.38 -15.79 4.74
CA VAL A 165 -1.99 -16.23 5.01
C VAL A 165 -1.94 -17.07 6.29
N LEU A 166 -2.58 -16.61 7.37
CA LEU A 166 -2.69 -17.37 8.62
C LEU A 166 -3.56 -18.63 8.49
N ALA A 167 -4.47 -18.73 7.52
CA ALA A 167 -5.31 -19.90 7.29
C ALA A 167 -4.65 -20.95 6.39
N LYS A 168 -3.72 -20.57 5.50
CA LYS A 168 -3.05 -21.45 4.54
C LYS A 168 -1.96 -22.32 5.14
N THR A 169 -1.75 -23.51 4.58
CA THR A 169 -0.59 -24.32 4.95
C THR A 169 0.69 -23.66 4.44
N ALA A 170 1.76 -23.81 5.21
CA ALA A 170 3.15 -23.64 4.80
C ALA A 170 3.42 -24.05 3.34
N ASP A 171 3.19 -25.33 3.02
CA ASP A 171 3.43 -25.91 1.70
C ASP A 171 2.70 -25.16 0.57
N SER A 172 1.48 -24.65 0.83
CA SER A 172 0.71 -23.91 -0.17
C SER A 172 1.26 -22.51 -0.44
N LEU A 173 2.14 -22.01 0.43
CA LEU A 173 2.82 -20.72 0.32
C LEU A 173 4.25 -20.84 -0.22
N GLU A 174 4.84 -22.04 -0.25
CA GLU A 174 6.20 -22.26 -0.78
C GLU A 174 6.35 -21.82 -2.25
N VAL A 175 5.27 -21.91 -3.04
CA VAL A 175 5.25 -21.51 -4.45
C VAL A 175 5.24 -20.00 -4.68
N THR A 176 5.08 -19.20 -3.62
CA THR A 176 5.00 -17.72 -3.71
C THR A 176 6.38 -17.09 -3.90
N ASP A 177 6.50 -15.76 -3.83
CA ASP A 177 7.78 -15.04 -3.82
C ASP A 177 8.29 -14.65 -2.40
N MET A 178 7.60 -15.10 -1.35
CA MET A 178 7.91 -14.78 0.05
C MET A 178 9.37 -15.11 0.42
N PRO A 179 10.04 -14.28 1.24
CA PRO A 179 11.39 -14.57 1.72
C PRO A 179 11.48 -15.89 2.52
N PRO A 180 12.62 -16.60 2.51
CA PRO A 180 12.74 -17.88 3.21
C PRO A 180 12.52 -17.79 4.71
N ALA A 181 12.91 -16.67 5.35
CA ALA A 181 12.70 -16.46 6.78
C ALA A 181 11.20 -16.35 7.14
N VAL A 182 10.41 -15.73 6.27
CA VAL A 182 8.94 -15.66 6.40
C VAL A 182 8.34 -17.05 6.31
N LEU A 183 8.69 -17.82 5.27
CA LEU A 183 8.19 -19.18 5.09
C LEU A 183 8.57 -20.06 6.29
N ALA A 184 9.81 -19.99 6.77
CA ALA A 184 10.26 -20.74 7.93
C ALA A 184 9.43 -20.44 9.19
N GLU A 185 9.00 -19.19 9.37
CA GLU A 185 8.11 -18.80 10.47
C GLU A 185 6.68 -19.33 10.25
N LEU A 186 6.15 -19.21 9.03
CA LEU A 186 4.86 -19.77 8.65
C LEU A 186 4.83 -21.32 8.67
N HIS A 187 5.98 -21.98 8.64
CA HIS A 187 6.05 -23.44 8.85
C HIS A 187 5.89 -23.82 10.32
N ARG A 188 6.29 -22.94 11.24
CA ARG A 188 6.28 -23.21 12.68
C ARG A 188 5.01 -22.74 13.36
N HIS A 189 4.28 -21.79 12.77
CA HIS A 189 3.11 -21.20 13.41
C HIS A 189 2.01 -22.24 13.70
N GLN A 190 1.33 -22.08 14.84
CA GLN A 190 0.31 -23.03 15.34
C GLN A 190 -1.06 -22.39 15.51
N ALA A 191 -1.30 -21.30 14.80
CA ALA A 191 -2.59 -20.61 14.83
C ALA A 191 -3.67 -21.52 14.24
N ASP A 192 -4.63 -21.90 15.08
CA ASP A 192 -5.74 -22.79 14.75
C ASP A 192 -7.05 -22.01 14.63
N ASP A 193 -7.18 -20.89 15.35
CA ASP A 193 -8.38 -20.05 15.41
C ASP A 193 -8.06 -18.63 14.92
N ILE A 194 -8.81 -18.18 13.92
CA ILE A 194 -8.62 -16.86 13.30
C ILE A 194 -9.95 -16.11 13.37
N HIS A 195 -9.97 -14.97 14.03
CA HIS A 195 -11.16 -14.16 14.26
C HIS A 195 -11.11 -12.91 13.39
N VAL A 196 -12.05 -12.69 12.50
CA VAL A 196 -12.17 -11.46 11.69
C VAL A 196 -13.31 -10.62 12.25
N ILE A 197 -12.99 -9.44 12.78
CA ILE A 197 -13.89 -8.65 13.62
C ILE A 197 -14.28 -7.35 12.91
N ALA A 198 -15.59 -7.08 12.88
CA ALA A 198 -16.19 -5.96 12.17
C ALA A 198 -17.17 -5.19 13.03
N ARG A 199 -16.98 -3.86 13.13
CA ARG A 199 -17.89 -2.95 13.85
C ARG A 199 -19.23 -2.69 13.15
N ARG A 200 -19.48 -3.29 12.00
CA ARG A 200 -20.70 -3.17 11.18
C ARG A 200 -21.14 -4.55 10.71
N GLY A 201 -22.35 -4.64 10.18
CA GLY A 201 -22.87 -5.87 9.56
C GLY A 201 -22.16 -6.29 8.27
N PRO A 202 -22.36 -7.55 7.82
CA PRO A 202 -21.70 -8.13 6.65
C PRO A 202 -22.01 -7.40 5.33
N GLN A 203 -23.19 -6.80 5.20
CA GLN A 203 -23.58 -5.97 4.06
C GLN A 203 -22.73 -4.70 3.89
N HIS A 204 -22.00 -4.30 4.94
CA HIS A 204 -21.10 -3.14 4.92
C HIS A 204 -19.63 -3.50 4.71
N ALA A 205 -19.31 -4.79 4.54
CA ALA A 205 -17.93 -5.23 4.40
C ALA A 205 -17.28 -4.66 3.13
N ALA A 206 -16.01 -4.26 3.25
CA ALA A 206 -15.27 -3.58 2.18
C ALA A 206 -14.46 -4.55 1.31
N PHE A 207 -14.31 -5.82 1.73
CA PHE A 207 -13.64 -6.81 0.91
C PHE A 207 -14.39 -7.10 -0.39
N THR A 208 -13.63 -7.41 -1.43
CA THR A 208 -14.17 -7.81 -2.73
C THR A 208 -14.55 -9.29 -2.73
N THR A 209 -15.49 -9.64 -3.61
CA THR A 209 -16.12 -10.98 -3.64
C THR A 209 -15.14 -12.10 -3.97
N VAL A 210 -14.12 -11.81 -4.78
CA VAL A 210 -13.09 -12.79 -5.17
C VAL A 210 -12.25 -13.18 -3.96
N GLU A 211 -11.77 -12.20 -3.22
CA GLU A 211 -10.86 -12.33 -2.08
C GLU A 211 -11.58 -13.01 -0.91
N LEU A 212 -12.84 -12.64 -0.64
CA LEU A 212 -13.68 -13.36 0.32
C LEU A 212 -13.84 -14.83 -0.07
N ARG A 213 -14.15 -15.09 -1.34
CA ARG A 213 -14.37 -16.46 -1.85
C ARG A 213 -13.09 -17.28 -1.69
N GLU A 214 -11.94 -16.75 -2.07
CA GLU A 214 -10.65 -17.41 -1.91
C GLU A 214 -10.35 -17.74 -0.44
N LEU A 215 -10.62 -16.82 0.50
CA LEU A 215 -10.44 -17.07 1.93
C LEU A 215 -11.34 -18.21 2.42
N VAL A 216 -12.66 -18.11 2.24
CA VAL A 216 -13.60 -19.08 2.82
C VAL A 216 -13.56 -20.45 2.13
N HIS A 217 -12.99 -20.55 0.92
CA HIS A 217 -12.77 -21.81 0.22
C HIS A 217 -11.38 -22.40 0.45
N THR A 218 -10.58 -21.84 1.38
CA THR A 218 -9.28 -22.41 1.76
C THR A 218 -9.46 -23.88 2.21
N PRO A 219 -8.71 -24.84 1.64
CA PRO A 219 -8.85 -26.25 1.98
C PRO A 219 -8.66 -26.53 3.48
N GLY A 220 -9.59 -27.30 4.05
CA GLY A 220 -9.58 -27.69 5.46
C GLY A 220 -9.96 -26.59 6.46
N LEU A 221 -10.49 -25.44 5.99
CA LEU A 221 -10.92 -24.34 6.83
C LEU A 221 -12.43 -24.48 7.18
N ALA A 222 -12.76 -24.55 8.46
CA ALA A 222 -14.14 -24.39 8.94
C ALA A 222 -14.44 -22.89 9.13
N VAL A 223 -15.58 -22.42 8.65
CA VAL A 223 -15.98 -21.01 8.75
C VAL A 223 -17.21 -20.90 9.63
N SER A 224 -17.22 -19.95 10.55
CA SER A 224 -18.41 -19.57 11.31
C SER A 224 -18.66 -18.07 11.23
N VAL A 225 -19.91 -17.68 11.42
CA VAL A 225 -20.35 -16.29 11.54
C VAL A 225 -21.22 -16.20 12.79
N ASN A 226 -21.08 -15.17 13.62
CA ASN A 226 -21.91 -15.00 14.81
C ASN A 226 -23.41 -14.93 14.48
N GLU A 227 -24.25 -15.47 15.36
CA GLU A 227 -25.69 -15.70 15.13
C GLU A 227 -26.44 -14.43 14.70
N ASP A 228 -26.18 -13.30 15.36
CA ASP A 228 -26.85 -12.01 15.12
C ASP A 228 -26.29 -11.23 13.91
N ALA A 229 -25.33 -11.80 13.15
CA ALA A 229 -24.68 -11.09 12.05
C ALA A 229 -25.64 -10.75 10.91
N PHE A 230 -26.63 -11.61 10.66
CA PHE A 230 -27.49 -11.57 9.50
C PHE A 230 -28.83 -10.87 9.73
N ASP A 231 -29.08 -10.43 10.96
CA ASP A 231 -30.34 -9.80 11.36
C ASP A 231 -30.52 -8.45 10.68
N GLY A 232 -31.71 -8.20 10.14
CA GLY A 232 -32.09 -6.92 9.56
C GLY A 232 -31.32 -6.55 8.27
N ILE A 233 -30.69 -7.52 7.59
CA ILE A 233 -30.11 -7.29 6.26
C ILE A 233 -31.26 -7.12 5.24
N PRO A 234 -31.30 -6.00 4.47
CA PRO A 234 -32.29 -5.80 3.43
C PRO A 234 -32.19 -6.84 2.30
N ASP A 235 -33.31 -7.15 1.65
CA ASP A 235 -33.33 -8.08 0.49
C ASP A 235 -32.82 -7.42 -0.81
N ASP A 236 -32.82 -6.09 -0.87
CA ASP A 236 -32.53 -5.26 -2.05
C ASP A 236 -31.09 -4.72 -2.08
N LEU A 237 -30.13 -5.51 -1.56
CA LEU A 237 -28.71 -5.18 -1.62
C LEU A 237 -28.19 -5.05 -3.06
N GLU A 238 -27.24 -4.14 -3.25
CA GLU A 238 -26.41 -4.10 -4.45
C GLU A 238 -25.69 -5.43 -4.71
N ARG A 239 -25.32 -5.68 -5.97
CA ARG A 239 -24.75 -6.96 -6.43
C ARG A 239 -23.59 -7.48 -5.58
N ARG A 240 -22.62 -6.64 -5.22
CA ARG A 240 -21.42 -7.06 -4.48
C ARG A 240 -21.75 -7.38 -3.01
N PRO A 241 -22.35 -6.49 -2.20
CA PRO A 241 -22.79 -6.82 -0.85
C PRO A 241 -23.68 -8.06 -0.80
N LYS A 242 -24.62 -8.20 -1.73
CA LYS A 242 -25.50 -9.37 -1.83
C LYS A 242 -24.70 -10.67 -1.99
N ALA A 243 -23.81 -10.72 -2.98
CA ALA A 243 -22.97 -11.89 -3.23
C ALA A 243 -22.06 -12.21 -2.03
N ASN A 244 -21.51 -11.20 -1.36
CA ASN A 244 -20.68 -11.41 -0.18
C ASN A 244 -21.46 -12.00 1.00
N VAL A 245 -22.68 -11.52 1.25
CA VAL A 245 -23.57 -12.07 2.28
C VAL A 245 -23.94 -13.51 1.98
N GLU A 246 -24.28 -13.83 0.73
CA GLU A 246 -24.58 -15.20 0.28
C GLU A 246 -23.39 -16.14 0.51
N ILE A 247 -22.18 -15.74 0.12
CA ILE A 247 -20.96 -16.52 0.34
C ILE A 247 -20.72 -16.79 1.84
N LEU A 248 -20.92 -15.79 2.71
CA LEU A 248 -20.76 -15.97 4.16
C LEU A 248 -21.79 -16.95 4.72
N ARG A 249 -23.05 -16.91 4.26
CA ARG A 249 -24.09 -17.86 4.66
C ARG A 249 -23.76 -19.28 4.20
N GLU A 250 -23.34 -19.44 2.94
CA GLU A 250 -22.92 -20.74 2.38
C GLU A 250 -21.74 -21.32 3.15
N ALA A 251 -20.72 -20.49 3.43
CA ALA A 251 -19.54 -20.90 4.16
C ALA A 251 -19.86 -21.31 5.61
N ALA A 252 -20.71 -20.55 6.30
CA ALA A 252 -21.13 -20.86 7.68
C ALA A 252 -22.01 -22.11 7.78
N ALA A 253 -22.77 -22.44 6.73
CA ALA A 253 -23.60 -23.65 6.70
C ALA A 253 -22.81 -24.92 6.35
N LYS A 254 -21.61 -24.78 5.79
CA LYS A 254 -20.77 -25.90 5.37
C LYS A 254 -20.10 -26.56 6.58
N VAL A 255 -20.42 -27.83 6.81
CA VAL A 255 -19.71 -28.65 7.79
C VAL A 255 -18.38 -29.12 7.20
N VAL A 256 -17.28 -28.88 7.91
CA VAL A 256 -15.96 -29.41 7.59
C VAL A 256 -15.56 -30.37 8.70
N GLU A 257 -15.52 -31.66 8.38
CA GLU A 257 -15.08 -32.68 9.33
C GLU A 257 -13.58 -32.53 9.60
N ASN A 258 -13.18 -32.59 10.88
CA ASN A 258 -11.79 -32.46 11.33
C ASN A 258 -11.07 -31.25 10.71
N PRO A 259 -11.58 -30.02 10.92
CA PRO A 259 -11.02 -28.84 10.29
C PRO A 259 -9.59 -28.61 10.76
N ARG A 260 -8.70 -28.33 9.81
CA ARG A 260 -7.30 -28.00 10.11
C ARG A 260 -7.20 -26.66 10.83
N ARG A 261 -8.04 -25.69 10.46
CA ARG A 261 -8.14 -24.36 11.07
C ARG A 261 -9.59 -23.89 11.08
N ARG A 262 -9.89 -22.90 11.93
CA ARG A 262 -11.20 -22.29 12.09
C ARG A 262 -11.10 -20.79 11.84
N LEU A 263 -12.05 -20.27 11.05
CA LEU A 263 -12.19 -18.85 10.74
C LEU A 263 -13.54 -18.37 11.27
N HIS A 264 -13.52 -17.42 12.20
CA HIS A 264 -14.70 -16.88 12.86
C HIS A 264 -14.91 -15.42 12.43
N PHE A 265 -15.99 -15.14 11.71
CA PHE A 265 -16.40 -13.77 11.45
C PHE A 265 -17.29 -13.25 12.59
N TRP A 266 -16.91 -12.09 13.13
CA TRP A 266 -17.62 -11.37 14.18
C TRP A 266 -18.10 -10.03 13.65
N PHE A 267 -19.36 -9.97 13.20
CA PHE A 267 -20.00 -8.73 12.80
C PHE A 267 -20.68 -8.05 13.98
N TRP A 268 -20.90 -6.73 13.85
CA TRP A 268 -21.48 -5.91 14.90
C TRP A 268 -20.69 -5.97 16.23
N ARG A 269 -19.36 -6.08 16.15
CA ARG A 269 -18.45 -6.08 17.29
C ARG A 269 -17.33 -5.08 17.05
N LYS A 270 -17.05 -4.21 18.02
CA LYS A 270 -15.89 -3.31 18.00
C LYS A 270 -14.97 -3.63 19.18
N PRO A 271 -13.64 -3.52 19.03
CA PRO A 271 -12.73 -3.59 20.17
C PRO A 271 -12.91 -2.35 21.06
N ILE A 272 -12.85 -2.54 22.37
CA ILE A 272 -12.86 -1.45 23.36
C ILE A 272 -11.66 -1.49 24.31
N ALA A 273 -10.98 -2.63 24.43
CA ALA A 273 -9.70 -2.77 25.13
C ALA A 273 -8.97 -4.03 24.64
N ILE A 274 -7.65 -4.02 24.80
CA ILE A 274 -6.78 -5.19 24.67
C ILE A 274 -6.17 -5.42 26.05
N GLU A 275 -6.27 -6.64 26.57
CA GLU A 275 -5.86 -7.00 27.93
C GLU A 275 -4.64 -7.93 27.90
N GLY A 276 -3.82 -7.81 28.95
CA GLY A 276 -2.77 -8.76 29.29
C GLY A 276 -1.64 -8.12 30.09
N ASP A 277 -0.74 -8.96 30.63
CA ASP A 277 0.42 -8.53 31.41
C ASP A 277 1.69 -8.57 30.53
N GLY A 278 2.10 -7.38 30.04
CA GLY A 278 3.27 -7.21 29.16
C GLY A 278 3.09 -7.73 27.72
N ARG A 279 2.06 -8.54 27.44
CA ARG A 279 1.68 -9.02 26.11
C ARG A 279 0.17 -9.20 26.01
N VAL A 280 -0.36 -9.35 24.80
CA VAL A 280 -1.78 -9.62 24.54
C VAL A 280 -2.17 -10.99 25.08
N GLU A 281 -3.27 -11.03 25.83
CA GLU A 281 -3.92 -12.25 26.33
C GLU A 281 -5.41 -12.29 25.98
N ALA A 282 -6.05 -11.14 25.79
CA ALA A 282 -7.43 -11.06 25.33
C ALA A 282 -7.78 -9.74 24.64
N LEU A 283 -8.87 -9.80 23.88
CA LEU A 283 -9.53 -8.67 23.25
C LEU A 283 -10.93 -8.52 23.85
N VAL A 284 -11.24 -7.32 24.36
CA VAL A 284 -12.58 -6.98 24.85
C VAL A 284 -13.36 -6.34 23.73
N LEU A 285 -14.47 -6.96 23.36
CA LEU A 285 -15.37 -6.54 22.30
C LEU A 285 -16.65 -5.97 22.90
N GLU A 286 -17.18 -4.92 22.30
CA GLU A 286 -18.52 -4.40 22.58
C GLU A 286 -19.42 -4.63 21.36
N ARG A 287 -20.65 -5.10 21.59
CA ARG A 287 -21.66 -5.17 20.56
C ARG A 287 -22.04 -3.77 20.07
N THR A 288 -22.26 -3.66 18.78
CA THR A 288 -22.57 -2.40 18.12
C THR A 288 -23.90 -2.46 17.37
N ARG A 289 -24.51 -1.29 17.16
CA ARG A 289 -25.68 -1.11 16.31
C ARG A 289 -25.57 0.22 15.55
N LEU A 290 -26.46 0.43 14.58
CA LEU A 290 -26.66 1.75 14.00
C LEU A 290 -27.65 2.55 14.86
N ASP A 291 -27.40 3.84 15.06
CA ASP A 291 -28.39 4.78 15.57
C ASP A 291 -29.30 5.31 14.44
N GLU A 292 -30.24 6.19 14.77
CA GLU A 292 -31.19 6.79 13.82
C GLU A 292 -30.51 7.58 12.70
N ALA A 293 -29.29 8.08 12.95
CA ALA A 293 -28.48 8.80 11.97
C ALA A 293 -27.56 7.87 11.14
N GLY A 294 -27.65 6.54 11.33
CA GLY A 294 -26.81 5.57 10.65
C GLY A 294 -25.36 5.52 11.17
N LYS A 295 -25.08 6.09 12.34
CA LYS A 295 -23.77 6.04 12.99
C LYS A 295 -23.65 4.77 13.83
N VAL A 296 -22.46 4.18 13.83
CA VAL A 296 -22.16 3.02 14.67
C VAL A 296 -22.03 3.47 16.13
N VAL A 297 -22.85 2.90 17.01
CA VAL A 297 -22.84 3.11 18.46
C VAL A 297 -22.70 1.78 19.20
N GLY A 298 -22.15 1.83 20.40
CA GLY A 298 -22.06 0.67 21.29
C GLY A 298 -23.39 0.39 22.00
N THR A 299 -23.64 -0.87 22.36
CA THR A 299 -24.83 -1.28 23.13
C THR A 299 -24.56 -1.42 24.63
N GLY A 300 -23.30 -1.39 25.06
CA GLY A 300 -22.86 -1.72 26.42
C GLY A 300 -22.69 -3.22 26.70
N GLU A 301 -23.13 -4.09 25.79
CA GLU A 301 -22.92 -5.54 25.91
C GLU A 301 -21.50 -5.89 25.50
N THR A 302 -20.73 -6.49 26.41
CA THR A 302 -19.31 -6.80 26.20
C THR A 302 -19.05 -8.30 26.20
N GLN A 303 -18.01 -8.70 25.47
CA GLN A 303 -17.51 -10.07 25.39
C GLN A 303 -15.99 -10.07 25.40
N ARG A 304 -15.38 -10.96 26.18
CA ARG A 304 -13.94 -11.19 26.17
C ARG A 304 -13.60 -12.34 25.22
N LEU A 305 -12.64 -12.11 24.34
CA LEU A 305 -12.08 -13.10 23.41
C LEU A 305 -10.61 -13.34 23.77
N GLU A 306 -10.24 -14.57 24.11
CA GLU A 306 -8.84 -14.92 24.36
C GLU A 306 -8.06 -14.97 23.05
N THR A 307 -6.88 -14.34 23.02
CA THR A 307 -6.04 -14.25 21.82
C THR A 307 -4.62 -13.86 22.19
N GLU A 308 -3.63 -14.33 21.42
CA GLU A 308 -2.22 -13.95 21.60
C GLU A 308 -1.75 -12.93 20.56
N LEU A 309 -2.54 -12.72 19.49
CA LEU A 309 -2.18 -11.86 18.38
C LEU A 309 -3.38 -11.03 17.92
N VAL A 310 -3.26 -9.72 17.97
CA VAL A 310 -4.23 -8.78 17.38
C VAL A 310 -3.59 -8.12 16.17
N LEU A 311 -4.21 -8.27 14.99
CA LEU A 311 -3.79 -7.61 13.74
C LEU A 311 -4.78 -6.50 13.39
N ARG A 312 -4.33 -5.24 13.48
CA ARG A 312 -5.14 -4.05 13.20
C ARG A 312 -5.16 -3.77 11.71
N SER A 313 -6.30 -3.99 11.05
CA SER A 313 -6.54 -3.73 9.62
C SER A 313 -7.67 -2.71 9.41
N ILE A 314 -7.59 -1.58 10.11
CA ILE A 314 -8.65 -0.56 10.14
C ILE A 314 -8.42 0.63 9.19
N GLY A 315 -7.36 0.56 8.37
CA GLY A 315 -7.03 1.56 7.36
C GLY A 315 -5.57 2.00 7.46
N TYR A 316 -5.08 2.60 6.38
CA TYR A 316 -3.76 3.22 6.35
C TYR A 316 -3.92 4.71 6.73
N ARG A 317 -2.78 5.36 6.96
CA ARG A 317 -2.66 6.80 7.15
C ARG A 317 -1.46 7.30 6.35
N SER A 318 -1.64 8.41 5.65
CA SER A 318 -0.52 9.07 4.97
C SER A 318 0.36 9.81 5.98
N THR A 319 1.62 10.04 5.63
CA THR A 319 2.57 10.78 6.46
C THR A 319 2.94 12.11 5.80
N ALA A 320 3.21 13.13 6.61
CA ALA A 320 3.75 14.39 6.11
C ALA A 320 5.09 14.15 5.40
N LEU A 321 5.29 14.85 4.27
CA LEU A 321 6.57 14.88 3.57
C LEU A 321 7.30 16.16 3.95
N ALA A 322 8.62 16.08 4.14
CA ALA A 322 9.42 17.23 4.57
C ALA A 322 9.25 18.42 3.61
N GLY A 323 8.81 19.56 4.15
CA GLY A 323 8.62 20.81 3.41
C GLY A 323 7.34 20.88 2.56
N VAL A 324 6.52 19.82 2.51
CA VAL A 324 5.28 19.77 1.71
C VAL A 324 4.06 19.99 2.62
N PRO A 325 3.05 20.79 2.22
CA PRO A 325 1.83 20.98 3.02
C PRO A 325 1.13 19.64 3.35
N PHE A 326 0.58 19.53 4.56
CA PHE A 326 -0.12 18.32 5.01
C PHE A 326 -1.28 18.66 5.94
N ASP A 327 -2.46 18.08 5.68
CA ASP A 327 -3.59 18.12 6.60
C ASP A 327 -3.51 16.91 7.53
N GLU A 328 -3.11 17.15 8.78
CA GLU A 328 -2.95 16.08 9.79
C GLU A 328 -4.23 15.33 10.10
N ARG A 329 -5.39 16.00 9.98
CA ARG A 329 -6.70 15.43 10.29
C ARG A 329 -7.20 14.57 9.14
N ALA A 330 -7.12 15.07 7.92
CA ALA A 330 -7.51 14.32 6.73
C ALA A 330 -6.45 13.29 6.29
N ALA A 331 -5.21 13.45 6.80
CA ALA A 331 -4.03 12.66 6.45
C ALA A 331 -3.79 12.61 4.94
N VAL A 332 -3.82 13.78 4.30
CA VAL A 332 -3.56 13.98 2.86
C VAL A 332 -2.83 15.30 2.65
N ILE A 333 -2.20 15.47 1.48
CA ILE A 333 -1.72 16.77 1.02
C ILE A 333 -2.92 17.58 0.53
N PRO A 334 -3.20 18.78 1.09
CA PRO A 334 -4.27 19.66 0.62
C PRO A 334 -4.12 19.98 -0.86
N ASN A 335 -5.19 19.79 -1.64
CA ASN A 335 -5.13 19.99 -3.09
C ASN A 335 -6.49 20.31 -3.71
N VAL A 336 -6.45 20.95 -4.88
CA VAL A 336 -7.59 21.13 -5.79
C VAL A 336 -7.31 20.40 -7.09
N GLU A 337 -8.05 19.32 -7.34
CA GLU A 337 -7.91 18.45 -8.52
C GLU A 337 -6.47 17.96 -8.77
N GLY A 338 -5.68 17.85 -7.70
CA GLY A 338 -4.28 17.42 -7.75
C GLY A 338 -3.24 18.54 -7.76
N ARG A 339 -3.62 19.82 -7.84
CA ARG A 339 -2.71 20.95 -7.58
C ARG A 339 -2.60 21.19 -6.09
N ILE A 340 -1.40 21.23 -5.53
CA ILE A 340 -1.21 21.38 -4.08
C ILE A 340 -1.61 22.79 -3.64
N VAL A 341 -2.21 22.89 -2.45
CA VAL A 341 -2.65 24.15 -1.86
C VAL A 341 -1.82 24.46 -0.61
N GLY A 342 -1.37 25.71 -0.51
CA GLY A 342 -0.64 26.25 0.65
C GLY A 342 -1.54 26.50 1.85
N ALA A 343 -0.94 26.93 2.96
CA ALA A 343 -1.68 27.24 4.19
C ALA A 343 -2.62 28.45 4.05
N ASP A 344 -2.36 29.31 3.07
CA ASP A 344 -3.18 30.46 2.69
C ASP A 344 -4.37 30.10 1.78
N GLY A 345 -4.50 28.84 1.37
CA GLY A 345 -5.55 28.38 0.47
C GLY A 345 -5.23 28.59 -1.01
N GLU A 346 -4.06 29.15 -1.34
CA GLU A 346 -3.63 29.39 -2.72
C GLU A 346 -2.92 28.17 -3.30
N VAL A 347 -3.03 28.01 -4.62
CA VAL A 347 -2.34 26.91 -5.32
C VAL A 347 -0.84 27.16 -5.34
N LEU A 348 -0.07 26.19 -4.87
CA LEU A 348 1.38 26.19 -5.00
C LEU A 348 1.76 25.91 -6.47
N PRO A 349 2.54 26.80 -7.10
CA PRO A 349 2.92 26.60 -8.50
C PRO A 349 3.81 25.36 -8.63
N ARG A 350 3.64 24.63 -9.73
CA ARG A 350 4.51 23.50 -10.15
C ARG A 350 4.46 22.26 -9.26
N GLU A 351 3.57 22.23 -8.26
CA GLU A 351 3.46 21.13 -7.31
C GLU A 351 2.12 20.43 -7.39
N TYR A 352 2.19 19.11 -7.53
CA TYR A 352 1.04 18.27 -7.79
C TYR A 352 1.06 17.02 -6.90
N VAL A 353 -0.10 16.39 -6.75
CA VAL A 353 -0.25 15.19 -5.93
C VAL A 353 -1.14 14.16 -6.63
N VAL A 354 -0.86 12.87 -6.41
CA VAL A 354 -1.65 11.74 -6.93
C VAL A 354 -1.77 10.61 -5.91
N GLY A 355 -2.75 9.73 -6.10
CA GLY A 355 -2.89 8.50 -5.33
C GLY A 355 -3.44 8.70 -3.92
N TRP A 356 -3.01 7.85 -2.99
CA TRP A 356 -3.55 7.84 -1.63
C TRP A 356 -3.17 9.08 -0.84
N ILE A 357 -1.98 9.65 -1.04
CA ILE A 357 -1.60 10.90 -0.38
C ILE A 357 -2.41 12.12 -0.88
N LYS A 358 -3.11 12.00 -2.03
CA LYS A 358 -4.09 12.98 -2.53
C LYS A 358 -5.51 12.75 -1.98
N ARG A 359 -5.97 11.49 -1.99
CA ARG A 359 -7.40 11.14 -1.85
C ARG A 359 -7.74 10.40 -0.54
N GLY A 360 -6.74 10.08 0.26
CA GLY A 360 -6.82 9.11 1.35
C GLY A 360 -6.69 7.66 0.86
N PRO A 361 -6.40 6.72 1.76
CA PRO A 361 -6.06 5.33 1.42
C PRO A 361 -7.28 4.46 1.16
N THR A 362 -8.04 4.83 0.14
CA THR A 362 -9.21 4.07 -0.31
C THR A 362 -9.16 3.82 -1.81
N GLY A 363 -9.86 2.78 -2.24
CA GLY A 363 -9.92 2.35 -3.64
C GLY A 363 -8.87 1.31 -4.01
N VAL A 364 -9.12 0.65 -5.14
CA VAL A 364 -8.23 -0.37 -5.72
C VAL A 364 -7.19 0.28 -6.63
N ILE A 365 -6.21 -0.51 -7.12
CA ILE A 365 -5.14 0.00 -7.99
C ILE A 365 -5.69 0.76 -9.22
N GLY A 366 -6.78 0.28 -9.82
CA GLY A 366 -7.42 0.94 -10.96
C GLY A 366 -7.94 2.35 -10.67
N THR A 367 -8.36 2.65 -9.44
CA THR A 367 -8.82 3.99 -9.04
C THR A 367 -7.69 5.03 -9.12
N ASN A 368 -6.44 4.60 -8.90
CA ASN A 368 -5.27 5.48 -9.01
C ASN A 368 -4.97 5.88 -10.46
N LYS A 369 -5.42 5.12 -11.46
CA LYS A 369 -5.20 5.44 -12.87
C LYS A 369 -5.99 6.69 -13.28
N SER A 370 -7.30 6.70 -13.03
CA SER A 370 -8.16 7.85 -13.36
C SER A 370 -7.77 9.10 -12.58
N ASP A 371 -7.39 8.91 -11.32
CA ASP A 371 -6.90 9.99 -10.45
C ASP A 371 -5.60 10.61 -10.97
N ALA A 372 -4.59 9.80 -11.29
CA ALA A 372 -3.34 10.27 -11.85
C ALA A 372 -3.56 11.00 -13.19
N SER A 373 -4.41 10.48 -14.08
CA SER A 373 -4.74 11.15 -15.34
C SER A 373 -5.42 12.51 -15.14
N GLN A 374 -6.25 12.69 -14.10
CA GLN A 374 -6.83 14.00 -13.79
C GLN A 374 -5.75 15.00 -13.42
N THR A 375 -4.90 14.65 -12.44
CA THR A 375 -3.80 15.52 -12.00
C THR A 375 -2.87 15.87 -13.18
N VAL A 376 -2.50 14.88 -14.00
CA VAL A 376 -1.61 15.11 -15.15
C VAL A 376 -2.22 16.04 -16.19
N ARG A 377 -3.53 15.99 -16.45
CA ARG A 377 -4.18 16.97 -17.35
C ARG A 377 -4.02 18.40 -16.85
N HIS A 378 -4.18 18.62 -15.55
CA HIS A 378 -3.99 19.95 -14.96
C HIS A 378 -2.52 20.38 -15.02
N LEU A 379 -1.59 19.49 -14.70
CA LEU A 379 -0.15 19.74 -14.82
C LEU A 379 0.23 20.14 -16.26
N VAL A 380 -0.22 19.37 -17.26
CA VAL A 380 0.06 19.66 -18.67
C VAL A 380 -0.54 21.00 -19.09
N ALA A 381 -1.77 21.32 -18.67
CA ALA A 381 -2.39 22.61 -18.97
C ALA A 381 -1.60 23.78 -18.37
N ASP A 382 -1.12 23.65 -17.13
CA ASP A 382 -0.32 24.68 -16.48
C ASP A 382 1.03 24.87 -17.16
N LEU A 383 1.68 23.77 -17.58
CA LEU A 383 2.92 23.80 -18.36
C LEU A 383 2.74 24.48 -19.73
N VAL A 384 1.64 24.19 -20.43
CA VAL A 384 1.31 24.85 -21.72
C VAL A 384 1.09 26.34 -21.51
N ALA A 385 0.32 26.72 -20.49
CA ALA A 385 0.06 28.12 -20.16
C ALA A 385 1.36 28.87 -19.81
N ALA A 386 2.23 28.25 -19.00
CA ALA A 386 3.52 28.84 -18.62
C ALA A 386 4.47 29.04 -19.80
N ARG A 387 4.41 28.17 -20.83
CA ARG A 387 5.19 28.31 -22.07
C ARG A 387 4.66 29.41 -23.00
N ALA A 388 3.35 29.66 -22.97
CA ALA A 388 2.73 30.68 -23.81
C ALA A 388 2.97 32.11 -23.30
N ASP A 389 3.31 32.25 -22.01
CA ASP A 389 3.62 33.54 -21.39
C ASP A 389 5.11 33.89 -21.61
N ASP A 390 5.41 34.55 -22.74
CA ASP A 390 6.74 35.02 -23.17
C ASP A 390 7.43 35.97 -22.16
N GLY A 391 6.76 36.33 -21.06
CA GLY A 391 7.21 37.22 -20.00
C GLY A 391 7.87 36.56 -18.79
N GLY A 392 8.22 35.27 -18.86
CA GLY A 392 8.89 34.55 -17.77
C GLY A 392 7.97 34.41 -16.55
N ALA A 393 7.04 33.46 -16.62
CA ALA A 393 6.27 33.06 -15.45
C ALA A 393 7.21 32.83 -14.26
N ALA A 394 6.95 33.50 -13.13
CA ALA A 394 7.81 33.47 -11.96
C ALA A 394 8.08 32.01 -11.53
N GLY A 395 9.34 31.59 -11.60
CA GLY A 395 9.82 30.32 -11.04
C GLY A 395 10.17 29.20 -12.03
N TRP A 396 10.02 29.35 -13.34
CA TRP A 396 10.42 28.30 -14.30
C TRP A 396 11.91 28.45 -14.71
N VAL A 397 12.76 27.51 -14.27
CA VAL A 397 14.21 27.51 -14.56
C VAL A 397 14.45 26.94 -15.95
N THR A 398 14.93 27.74 -16.91
CA THR A 398 15.18 27.26 -18.28
C THR A 398 16.60 26.70 -18.46
N GLY A 399 16.67 25.44 -18.93
CA GLY A 399 17.78 24.81 -19.68
C GLY A 399 19.18 24.79 -19.06
N ALA A 400 19.90 25.91 -19.09
CA ALA A 400 21.36 25.92 -18.91
C ALA A 400 21.82 25.98 -17.45
N ASP A 401 21.04 26.58 -16.55
CA ASP A 401 21.41 26.78 -15.13
C ASP A 401 20.69 25.80 -14.18
N ARG A 402 19.98 24.81 -14.73
CA ARG A 402 19.20 23.85 -13.96
C ARG A 402 20.14 22.82 -13.31
N PRO A 403 20.10 22.65 -11.97
CA PRO A 403 20.89 21.62 -11.31
C PRO A 403 20.50 20.23 -11.84
N ASP A 404 21.49 19.38 -12.09
CA ASP A 404 21.24 17.97 -12.33
C ASP A 404 21.21 17.19 -11.01
N LEU A 405 20.06 16.59 -10.70
CA LEU A 405 19.84 15.89 -9.44
C LEU A 405 20.84 14.75 -9.22
N LEU A 406 21.16 13.97 -10.26
CA LEU A 406 22.08 12.84 -10.16
C LEU A 406 23.51 13.31 -9.86
N THR A 407 23.94 14.40 -10.51
CA THR A 407 25.23 15.04 -10.23
C THR A 407 25.28 15.53 -8.77
N ALA A 408 24.24 16.23 -8.30
CA ALA A 408 24.18 16.72 -6.92
C ALA A 408 24.21 15.58 -5.88
N LEU A 409 23.51 14.46 -6.14
CA LEU A 409 23.55 13.28 -5.28
C LEU A 409 24.94 12.61 -5.29
N ALA A 410 25.58 12.50 -6.45
CA ALA A 410 26.91 11.93 -6.56
C ALA A 410 27.97 12.78 -5.83
N GLU A 411 27.88 14.12 -5.90
CA GLU A 411 28.75 15.04 -5.16
C GLU A 411 28.60 14.91 -3.64
N GLN A 412 27.43 14.49 -3.16
CA GLN A 412 27.17 14.17 -1.76
C GLN A 412 27.64 12.75 -1.38
N GLY A 413 28.17 11.98 -2.33
CA GLY A 413 28.54 10.57 -2.13
C GLY A 413 27.33 9.65 -1.97
N HIS A 414 26.14 10.09 -2.40
CA HIS A 414 24.92 9.29 -2.30
C HIS A 414 24.80 8.33 -3.48
N GLU A 415 24.53 7.07 -3.17
CA GLU A 415 24.44 6.01 -4.15
C GLU A 415 23.00 5.80 -4.61
N VAL A 416 22.76 5.99 -5.91
CA VAL A 416 21.44 5.80 -6.53
C VAL A 416 21.31 4.42 -7.14
N ILE A 417 20.09 3.87 -7.11
CA ILE A 417 19.76 2.63 -7.82
C ILE A 417 19.01 3.00 -9.10
N SER A 418 19.68 2.83 -10.24
CA SER A 418 19.09 3.10 -11.55
C SER A 418 18.06 2.02 -11.95
N LEU A 419 17.40 2.20 -13.10
CA LEU A 419 16.54 1.16 -13.67
C LEU A 419 17.30 -0.15 -13.93
N ASP A 420 18.55 -0.07 -14.38
CA ASP A 420 19.37 -1.27 -14.60
C ASP A 420 19.80 -1.90 -13.27
N GLY A 421 20.04 -1.09 -12.23
CA GLY A 421 20.23 -1.60 -10.87
C GLY A 421 18.99 -2.34 -10.36
N TRP A 422 17.79 -1.81 -10.58
CA TRP A 422 16.55 -2.54 -10.31
C TRP A 422 16.47 -3.86 -11.10
N ARG A 423 16.80 -3.86 -12.39
CA ARG A 423 16.81 -5.09 -13.21
C ARG A 423 17.81 -6.12 -12.69
N ALA A 424 18.94 -5.70 -12.14
CA ALA A 424 19.91 -6.58 -11.50
C ALA A 424 19.36 -7.20 -10.20
N ILE A 425 18.67 -6.41 -9.36
CA ILE A 425 17.92 -6.93 -8.20
C ILE A 425 16.89 -7.95 -8.65
N ASP A 426 16.09 -7.63 -9.67
CA ASP A 426 15.05 -8.51 -10.21
C ASP A 426 15.63 -9.87 -10.66
N ALA A 427 16.74 -9.84 -11.39
CA ALA A 427 17.44 -11.03 -11.83
C ALA A 427 18.01 -11.84 -10.65
N ALA A 428 18.55 -11.19 -9.63
CA ALA A 428 19.05 -11.85 -8.42
C ALA A 428 17.93 -12.57 -7.66
N GLU A 429 16.74 -11.96 -7.54
CA GLU A 429 15.57 -12.59 -6.93
C GLU A 429 15.06 -13.82 -7.70
N ILE A 430 15.06 -13.76 -9.03
CA ILE A 430 14.70 -14.88 -9.90
C ILE A 430 15.71 -16.01 -9.75
N ALA A 431 17.02 -15.71 -9.82
CA ALA A 431 18.08 -16.70 -9.67
C ALA A 431 18.02 -17.38 -8.30
N ARG A 432 17.78 -16.60 -7.23
CA ARG A 432 17.58 -17.12 -5.87
C ARG A 432 16.35 -18.02 -5.78
N GLY A 433 15.25 -17.65 -6.41
CA GLY A 433 14.06 -18.48 -6.52
C GLY A 433 14.34 -19.81 -7.20
N ALA A 434 15.00 -19.77 -8.36
CA ALA A 434 15.32 -20.97 -9.15
C ALA A 434 16.18 -21.97 -8.36
N ALA A 435 17.15 -21.49 -7.58
CA ALA A 435 17.97 -22.32 -6.69
C ALA A 435 17.17 -23.04 -5.59
N LEU A 436 15.98 -22.53 -5.26
CA LEU A 436 15.04 -23.09 -4.28
C LEU A 436 13.84 -23.80 -4.93
N GLY A 437 13.84 -23.97 -6.26
CA GLY A 437 12.73 -24.59 -7.00
C GLY A 437 11.49 -23.69 -7.14
N ARG A 438 11.66 -22.37 -7.08
CA ARG A 438 10.60 -21.34 -7.16
C ARG A 438 10.84 -20.41 -8.35
N ASP A 439 9.81 -19.71 -8.83
CA ASP A 439 9.96 -18.72 -9.90
C ASP A 439 10.78 -17.49 -9.44
N ARG A 440 10.64 -17.12 -8.16
CA ARG A 440 11.27 -15.95 -7.54
C ARG A 440 11.39 -16.15 -6.04
N THR A 441 12.38 -15.52 -5.41
CA THR A 441 12.38 -15.27 -3.97
C THR A 441 12.91 -13.87 -3.70
N LYS A 442 12.12 -13.04 -3.02
CA LYS A 442 12.49 -11.65 -2.78
C LYS A 442 13.72 -11.51 -1.89
N LEU A 443 14.51 -10.46 -2.15
CA LEU A 443 15.50 -9.93 -1.23
C LEU A 443 14.79 -8.99 -0.25
N ASP A 444 14.89 -9.31 1.04
CA ASP A 444 14.13 -8.70 2.14
C ASP A 444 15.00 -7.88 3.09
N THR A 445 16.23 -7.56 2.68
CA THR A 445 17.16 -6.74 3.48
C THR A 445 17.72 -5.60 2.64
N TRP A 446 17.97 -4.46 3.28
CA TRP A 446 18.62 -3.32 2.64
C TRP A 446 19.96 -3.68 2.00
N SER A 447 20.82 -4.39 2.74
CA SER A 447 22.13 -4.82 2.22
C SER A 447 21.97 -5.71 0.98
N GLY A 448 21.09 -6.71 1.04
CA GLY A 448 20.85 -7.60 -0.10
C GLY A 448 20.35 -6.84 -1.34
N LEU A 449 19.44 -5.88 -1.16
CA LEU A 449 18.92 -5.07 -2.26
C LEU A 449 19.99 -4.14 -2.85
N LEU A 450 20.77 -3.46 -2.00
CA LEU A 450 21.81 -2.53 -2.46
C LEU A 450 22.97 -3.27 -3.11
N ASP A 451 23.43 -4.38 -2.54
CA ASP A 451 24.52 -5.19 -3.10
C ASP A 451 24.14 -5.79 -4.46
N ALA A 452 22.88 -6.21 -4.64
CA ALA A 452 22.40 -6.72 -5.93
C ALA A 452 22.11 -5.61 -6.96
N GLY A 453 21.74 -4.41 -6.50
CA GLY A 453 21.42 -3.27 -7.36
C GLY A 453 22.62 -2.42 -7.75
N ARG A 454 23.76 -2.62 -7.09
CA ARG A 454 25.04 -2.01 -7.43
C ARG A 454 25.52 -2.51 -8.78
N LEU A 455 25.64 -1.58 -9.71
CA LEU A 455 26.33 -1.80 -10.97
C LEU A 455 27.74 -1.23 -10.81
N ASP A 456 28.76 -2.00 -11.20
CA ASP A 456 30.12 -1.48 -11.26
C ASP A 456 30.14 -0.24 -12.17
N PRO A 457 30.77 0.87 -11.76
CA PRO A 457 30.92 2.03 -12.62
C PRO A 457 31.69 1.60 -13.88
N ALA A 458 31.03 1.74 -15.04
CA ALA A 458 31.57 1.41 -16.35
C ALA A 458 32.76 2.28 -16.77
#